data_AF-A0A1I2JG13-F1
#
_entry.id   AF-A0A1I2JG13-F1
#
_cell.length_a   1.000
_cell.length_b   1.000
_cell.length_c   1.000
_cell.angle_alpha   90.00
_cell.angle_beta   90.00
_cell.angle_gamma   90.00
#
_symmetry.space_group_name_H-M   'P 1'
#
loop_
_entity.id
_entity.type
_entity.pdbx_description
1 polymer ?
#
loop_
_entity_poly.entity_id
_entity_poly.type
_entity_poly.pdbx_seq_one_letter_code
_entity_poly.pdbx_strand_id
1 'polypeptide(L)'
;MSKVIQKLNCPDCHSATVVKNGKKSNGQQNYKCKSCDKQFQDEYFYNACNPEIKELMKPMLLRGSGVRDICNVLLVSINAVLRLILKWGKQVQIKPQKKYYQRVQIDEAWSFIGKKEKKVWILYAYCSESKEILAVTMGKRNKSGSPLRQNQRLT
;
A
#
# COMPACT_ATOMS: atom_id res chain seq x y z
N MET A 1 -12.39 -16.96 -37.47
CA MET A 1 -12.39 -16.82 -35.99
C MET A 1 -12.97 -15.45 -35.67
N SER A 2 -14.22 -15.42 -35.21
CA SER A 2 -14.96 -14.21 -34.87
C SER A 2 -14.26 -13.51 -33.70
N LYS A 3 -13.83 -12.26 -33.92
CA LYS A 3 -13.17 -11.43 -32.90
C LYS A 3 -14.22 -11.08 -31.84
N VAL A 4 -14.20 -11.77 -30.70
CA VAL A 4 -15.03 -11.40 -29.55
C VAL A 4 -14.62 -9.99 -29.14
N ILE A 5 -15.50 -9.02 -29.37
CA ILE A 5 -15.27 -7.64 -28.94
C ILE A 5 -15.48 -7.64 -27.42
N GLN A 6 -14.41 -7.82 -26.65
CA GLN A 6 -14.45 -7.58 -25.22
C GLN A 6 -14.82 -6.11 -24.99
N LYS A 7 -15.86 -5.89 -24.19
CA LYS A 7 -16.30 -4.55 -23.78
C LYS A 7 -15.28 -4.01 -22.79
N LEU A 8 -14.45 -3.06 -23.23
CA LEU A 8 -13.43 -2.45 -22.39
C LEU A 8 -14.09 -1.53 -21.36
N ASN A 9 -14.00 -1.90 -20.08
CA ASN A 9 -14.51 -1.10 -18.98
C ASN A 9 -13.36 -0.35 -18.30
N CYS A 10 -13.66 0.79 -17.70
CA CYS A 10 -12.69 1.52 -16.91
C CYS A 10 -12.26 0.68 -15.68
N PRO A 11 -10.95 0.48 -15.43
CA PRO A 11 -10.49 -0.27 -14.27
C PRO A 11 -10.68 0.46 -12.93
N ASP A 12 -11.07 1.74 -12.96
CA ASP A 12 -11.19 2.59 -11.77
C ASP A 12 -12.67 2.72 -11.32
N CYS A 13 -13.57 3.00 -12.26
CA CYS A 13 -15.00 3.20 -11.98
C CYS A 13 -15.93 2.20 -12.68
N HIS A 14 -15.38 1.21 -13.39
CA HIS A 14 -16.11 0.16 -14.11
C HIS A 14 -17.09 0.64 -15.20
N SER A 15 -17.11 1.95 -15.52
CA SER A 15 -17.92 2.49 -16.60
C SER A 15 -17.50 1.97 -17.97
N ALA A 16 -18.48 1.67 -18.82
CA ALA A 16 -18.28 1.27 -20.22
C ALA A 16 -18.04 2.48 -21.17
N THR A 17 -18.09 3.72 -20.67
CA THR A 17 -17.87 4.93 -21.49
C THR A 17 -16.38 5.19 -21.69
N VAL A 18 -15.76 4.41 -22.57
CA VAL A 18 -14.31 4.44 -22.82
C VAL A 18 -14.03 4.84 -24.27
N VAL A 19 -13.07 5.75 -24.46
CA VAL A 19 -12.62 6.19 -25.79
C VAL A 19 -11.12 5.96 -25.97
N LYS A 20 -10.66 5.82 -27.21
CA LYS A 20 -9.22 5.83 -27.54
C LYS A 20 -8.64 7.22 -27.28
N ASN A 21 -7.44 7.28 -26.71
CA ASN A 21 -6.76 8.52 -26.30
C ASN A 21 -5.27 8.48 -26.67
N GLY A 22 -5.00 8.36 -27.98
CA GLY A 22 -3.65 8.26 -28.53
C GLY A 22 -2.94 6.94 -28.21
N LYS A 23 -1.63 6.89 -28.45
CA LYS A 23 -0.75 5.76 -28.10
C LYS A 23 0.28 6.20 -27.07
N LYS A 24 0.73 5.27 -26.22
CA LYS A 24 1.87 5.50 -25.33
C LYS A 24 3.19 5.40 -26.10
N SER A 25 4.29 5.83 -25.49
CA SER A 25 5.64 5.75 -26.07
C SER A 25 6.08 4.34 -26.45
N ASN A 26 5.52 3.31 -25.80
CA ASN A 26 5.73 1.91 -26.13
C ASN A 26 4.79 1.38 -27.24
N GLY A 27 4.07 2.26 -27.95
CA GLY A 27 3.18 1.92 -29.05
C GLY A 27 1.81 1.36 -28.65
N GLN A 28 1.61 1.01 -27.37
CA GLN A 28 0.34 0.47 -26.87
C GLN A 28 -0.77 1.51 -26.92
N GLN A 29 -1.99 1.04 -27.23
CA GLN A 29 -3.18 1.87 -27.26
C GLN A 29 -3.48 2.42 -25.85
N ASN A 30 -3.62 3.73 -25.74
CA ASN A 30 -4.08 4.37 -24.51
C ASN A 30 -5.58 4.65 -24.64
N TYR A 31 -6.31 4.43 -23.56
CA TYR A 31 -7.74 4.67 -23.46
C TYR A 31 -8.00 5.72 -22.38
N LYS A 32 -9.14 6.40 -22.49
CA LYS A 32 -9.62 7.37 -21.49
C LYS A 32 -11.08 7.08 -21.17
N CYS A 33 -11.38 6.93 -19.89
CA CYS A 33 -12.76 6.87 -19.41
C CYS A 33 -13.38 8.27 -19.44
N LYS A 34 -14.60 8.39 -19.97
CA LYS A 34 -15.36 9.65 -19.99
C LYS A 34 -16.06 9.94 -18.67
N SER A 35 -16.31 8.94 -17.83
CA SER A 35 -16.97 9.12 -16.53
C SER A 35 -16.03 9.61 -15.42
N CYS A 36 -14.75 9.23 -15.43
CA CYS A 36 -13.79 9.57 -14.36
C CYS A 36 -12.45 10.13 -14.86
N ASP A 37 -12.34 10.41 -16.16
CA ASP A 37 -11.12 10.90 -16.85
C ASP A 37 -9.89 9.98 -16.75
N LYS A 38 -10.01 8.80 -16.13
CA LYS A 38 -8.91 7.83 -16.00
C LYS A 38 -8.36 7.44 -17.36
N GLN A 39 -7.05 7.53 -17.50
CA GLN A 39 -6.33 6.96 -18.63
C GLN A 39 -5.76 5.58 -18.27
N PHE A 40 -5.88 4.62 -19.17
CA PHE A 40 -5.45 3.24 -18.95
C PHE A 40 -5.12 2.52 -20.26
N GLN A 41 -4.51 1.36 -20.15
CA GLN A 41 -4.24 0.46 -21.27
C GLN A 41 -5.18 -0.75 -21.13
N ASP A 42 -5.57 -1.34 -22.25
CA ASP A 42 -6.30 -2.61 -22.26
C ASP A 42 -5.36 -3.73 -21.79
N GLU A 43 -4.26 -3.90 -22.52
CA GLU A 43 -3.12 -4.72 -22.09
C GLU A 43 -1.97 -3.84 -21.62
N TYR A 44 -1.58 -4.01 -20.35
CA TYR A 44 -0.45 -3.30 -19.78
C TYR A 44 0.87 -3.96 -20.21
N PHE A 45 1.73 -3.20 -20.88
CA PHE A 45 3.08 -3.66 -21.23
C PHE A 45 3.94 -3.98 -20.00
N TYR A 46 3.75 -3.22 -18.92
CA TYR A 46 4.44 -3.45 -17.64
C TYR A 46 3.45 -4.02 -16.63
N ASN A 47 3.65 -5.27 -16.20
CA ASN A 47 2.78 -5.96 -15.23
C ASN A 47 2.57 -5.15 -13.94
N ALA A 48 3.62 -4.50 -13.45
CA ALA A 48 3.54 -3.66 -12.26
C ALA A 48 2.61 -2.43 -12.41
N CYS A 49 2.21 -2.07 -13.63
CA CYS A 49 1.25 -1.01 -13.91
C CYS A 49 -0.19 -1.51 -13.97
N ASN A 50 -0.39 -2.82 -14.21
CA ASN A 50 -1.70 -3.46 -14.24
C ASN A 50 -2.40 -3.31 -12.87
N PRO A 51 -3.61 -2.71 -12.82
CA PRO A 51 -4.41 -2.58 -11.61
C PRO A 51 -4.64 -3.91 -10.88
N GLU A 52 -4.97 -4.98 -11.59
CA GLU A 52 -5.25 -6.29 -11.00
C GLU A 52 -4.02 -6.87 -10.28
N ILE A 53 -2.84 -6.74 -10.90
CA ILE A 53 -1.57 -7.15 -10.30
C ILE A 53 -1.28 -6.34 -9.02
N LYS A 54 -1.57 -5.03 -9.02
CA LYS A 54 -1.41 -4.19 -7.82
C LYS A 54 -2.37 -4.62 -6.71
N GLU A 55 -3.62 -4.93 -7.04
CA GLU A 55 -4.61 -5.39 -6.07
C GLU A 55 -4.27 -6.76 -5.50
N LEU A 56 -3.67 -7.66 -6.28
CA LEU A 56 -3.17 -8.96 -5.78
C LEU A 56 -1.93 -8.81 -4.88
N MET A 57 -1.06 -7.84 -5.16
CA MET A 57 0.16 -7.61 -4.38
C MET A 57 -0.12 -7.21 -2.93
N LYS A 58 -1.19 -6.44 -2.69
CA LYS A 58 -1.58 -5.95 -1.36
C LYS A 58 -1.84 -7.09 -0.34
N PRO A 59 -2.74 -8.06 -0.60
CA PRO A 59 -2.96 -9.17 0.31
C PRO A 59 -1.74 -10.09 0.45
N MET A 60 -0.88 -10.23 -0.58
CA MET A 60 0.37 -10.98 -0.45
C MET A 60 1.29 -10.35 0.61
N LEU A 61 1.48 -9.03 0.57
CA LEU A 61 2.27 -8.30 1.56
C LEU A 61 1.65 -8.40 2.97
N LEU A 62 0.32 -8.26 3.08
CA LEU A 62 -0.38 -8.36 4.36
C LEU A 62 -0.30 -9.76 4.98
N ARG A 63 -0.17 -10.81 4.16
CA ARG A 63 0.05 -12.19 4.60
C ARG A 63 1.52 -12.54 4.83
N GLY A 64 2.43 -11.56 4.70
CA GLY A 64 3.86 -11.77 4.95
C GLY A 64 4.64 -12.42 3.81
N SER A 65 4.12 -12.42 2.58
CA SER A 65 4.86 -12.90 1.42
C SER A 65 6.12 -12.03 1.21
N GLY A 66 7.27 -12.67 1.00
CA GLY A 66 8.52 -11.96 0.80
C GLY A 66 8.55 -11.16 -0.50
N VAL A 67 9.31 -10.06 -0.55
CA VAL A 67 9.43 -9.22 -1.76
C VAL A 67 9.84 -10.03 -2.99
N ARG A 68 10.81 -10.96 -2.83
CA ARG A 68 11.26 -11.84 -3.93
C ARG A 68 10.17 -12.80 -4.40
N ASP A 69 9.42 -13.36 -3.45
CA ASP A 69 8.31 -14.28 -3.75
C ASP A 69 7.23 -13.56 -4.57
N ILE A 70 6.82 -12.37 -4.15
CA ILE A 70 5.89 -11.52 -4.89
C ILE A 70 6.41 -11.20 -6.30
N CYS A 71 7.70 -10.90 -6.44
CA CYS A 71 8.29 -10.62 -7.76
C CYS A 71 8.20 -11.83 -8.69
N ASN A 72 8.44 -13.03 -8.17
CA ASN A 72 8.39 -14.28 -8.93
C ASN A 72 6.96 -14.65 -9.31
N VAL A 73 6.03 -14.59 -8.35
CA VAL A 73 4.62 -14.96 -8.57
C VAL A 73 3.92 -14.00 -9.52
N LEU A 74 4.15 -12.69 -9.38
CA LEU A 74 3.46 -11.66 -10.16
C LEU A 74 4.24 -11.16 -11.38
N LEU A 75 5.45 -11.70 -11.61
CA LEU A 75 6.35 -11.30 -12.70
C LEU A 75 6.57 -9.79 -12.75
N VAL A 76 6.91 -9.20 -11.60
CA VAL A 76 7.20 -7.77 -11.43
C VAL A 76 8.63 -7.56 -10.92
N SER A 77 9.19 -6.37 -11.17
CA SER A 77 10.51 -6.03 -10.65
C SER A 77 10.49 -5.73 -9.15
N ILE A 78 11.61 -6.03 -8.46
CA ILE A 78 11.82 -5.70 -7.04
C ILE A 78 11.54 -4.21 -6.78
N ASN A 79 12.05 -3.34 -7.64
CA ASN A 79 11.87 -1.90 -7.53
C ASN A 79 10.39 -1.48 -7.59
N ALA A 80 9.57 -2.18 -8.37
CA ALA A 80 8.14 -1.91 -8.42
C ALA A 80 7.45 -2.24 -7.09
N VAL A 81 7.75 -3.41 -6.52
CA VAL A 81 7.21 -3.84 -5.22
C VAL A 81 7.64 -2.86 -4.11
N LEU A 82 8.92 -2.52 -4.03
CA LEU A 82 9.43 -1.58 -3.03
C LEU A 82 8.79 -0.19 -3.14
N ARG A 83 8.60 0.34 -4.35
CA ARG A 83 7.91 1.62 -4.56
C ARG A 83 6.47 1.58 -4.08
N LEU A 84 5.75 0.47 -4.31
CA LEU A 84 4.37 0.31 -3.85
C LEU A 84 4.31 0.21 -2.31
N ILE A 85 5.21 -0.55 -1.69
CA ILE A 85 5.32 -0.62 -0.22
C ILE A 85 5.55 0.78 0.37
N LEU A 86 6.50 1.56 -0.18
CA LEU A 86 6.77 2.91 0.29
C LEU A 86 5.57 3.85 0.07
N LYS A 87 4.88 3.73 -1.07
CA LYS A 87 3.68 4.52 -1.36
C LYS A 87 2.57 4.22 -0.37
N TRP A 88 2.25 2.95 -0.14
CA TRP A 88 1.21 2.54 0.80
C TRP A 88 1.60 2.88 2.24
N GLY A 89 2.86 2.68 2.63
CA GLY A 89 3.36 3.05 3.96
C GLY A 89 3.16 4.53 4.27
N LYS A 90 3.37 5.42 3.29
CA LYS A 90 3.10 6.87 3.45
C LYS A 90 1.60 7.21 3.60
N GLN A 91 0.71 6.35 3.12
CA GLN A 91 -0.74 6.54 3.20
C GLN A 91 -1.32 6.01 4.51
N VAL A 92 -0.59 5.17 5.24
CA VAL A 92 -1.03 4.66 6.54
C VAL A 92 -1.10 5.81 7.54
N GLN A 93 -2.30 6.08 8.05
CA GLN A 93 -2.54 6.97 9.16
C GLN A 93 -3.16 6.16 10.30
N ILE A 94 -2.51 6.18 11.46
CA ILE A 94 -3.05 5.57 12.67
C ILE A 94 -3.85 6.65 13.38
N LYS A 95 -5.17 6.45 13.49
CA LYS A 95 -6.09 7.33 14.20
C LYS A 95 -6.99 6.47 15.08
N PRO A 96 -6.90 6.59 16.41
CA PRO A 96 -7.81 5.92 17.32
C PRO A 96 -9.26 6.29 17.03
N GLN A 97 -10.16 5.32 17.09
CA GLN A 97 -11.59 5.55 16.89
C GLN A 97 -12.26 6.27 18.07
N LYS A 98 -11.73 6.07 19.29
CA LYS A 98 -12.28 6.63 20.54
C LYS A 98 -11.31 7.66 21.11
N LYS A 99 -11.86 8.59 21.90
CA LYS A 99 -11.06 9.57 22.67
C LYS A 99 -10.49 8.96 23.96
N TYR A 100 -11.18 7.99 24.54
CA TYR A 100 -10.83 7.38 25.82
C TYR A 100 -10.85 5.85 25.72
N TYR A 101 -9.86 5.22 26.35
CA TYR A 101 -9.69 3.77 26.43
C TYR A 101 -9.46 3.39 27.87
N GLN A 102 -10.22 2.41 28.37
CA GLN A 102 -10.07 1.94 29.75
C GLN A 102 -8.77 1.18 29.96
N ARG A 103 -8.36 0.37 28.97
CA ARG A 103 -7.13 -0.42 29.01
C ARG A 103 -6.37 -0.27 27.69
N VAL A 104 -5.09 0.04 27.82
CA VAL A 104 -4.15 0.13 26.71
C VAL A 104 -2.94 -0.75 27.04
N GLN A 105 -2.58 -1.62 26.12
CA GLN A 105 -1.38 -2.43 26.17
C GLN A 105 -0.28 -1.68 25.42
N ILE A 106 0.91 -1.63 26.01
CA ILE A 106 2.10 -1.05 25.38
C ILE A 106 3.10 -2.17 25.27
N ASP A 107 3.64 -2.36 24.08
CA ASP A 107 4.61 -3.40 23.81
C ASP A 107 5.71 -2.87 22.89
N GLU A 108 6.87 -3.51 22.95
CA GLU A 108 8.06 -3.14 22.21
C GLU A 108 8.61 -4.30 21.38
N ALA A 109 8.89 -4.03 20.12
CA ALA A 109 9.69 -4.88 19.25
C ALA A 109 10.96 -4.13 18.83
N TRP A 110 11.97 -4.85 18.39
CA TRP A 110 13.17 -4.24 17.82
C TRP A 110 13.71 -5.06 16.67
N SER A 111 14.37 -4.37 15.73
CA SER A 111 15.08 -4.99 14.61
C SER A 111 16.27 -4.14 14.20
N PHE A 112 16.98 -4.57 13.16
CA PHE A 112 18.12 -3.88 12.58
C PHE A 112 17.78 -3.33 11.20
N ILE A 113 18.26 -2.13 10.87
CA ILE A 113 18.09 -1.54 9.54
C ILE A 113 19.43 -1.51 8.82
N GLY A 114 19.59 -2.35 7.80
CA GLY A 114 20.77 -2.42 6.94
C GLY A 114 21.99 -3.07 7.59
N LYS A 115 22.34 -2.68 8.82
CA LYS A 115 23.47 -3.22 9.59
C LYS A 115 23.13 -3.41 11.07
N LYS A 116 23.84 -4.32 11.76
CA LYS A 116 23.55 -4.74 13.15
C LYS A 116 23.71 -3.63 14.17
N GLU A 117 24.56 -2.64 13.89
CA GLU A 117 24.77 -1.49 14.78
C GLU A 117 23.58 -0.52 14.73
N LYS A 118 22.80 -0.53 13.65
CA LYS A 118 21.63 0.33 13.48
C LYS A 118 20.36 -0.38 13.98
N LYS A 119 20.24 -0.50 15.29
CA LYS A 119 19.05 -1.02 15.96
C LYS A 119 17.92 0.02 15.96
N VAL A 120 16.71 -0.41 15.61
CA VAL A 120 15.49 0.39 15.65
C VAL A 120 14.45 -0.30 16.50
N TRP A 121 13.86 0.46 17.41
CA TRP A 121 12.81 0.04 18.32
C TRP A 121 11.47 0.50 17.77
N ILE A 122 10.51 -0.41 17.75
CA ILE A 122 9.13 -0.19 17.37
C ILE A 122 8.34 -0.29 18.68
N LEU A 123 7.80 0.83 19.15
CA LEU A 123 6.87 0.81 20.28
C LEU A 123 5.47 1.07 19.75
N TYR A 124 4.51 0.30 20.22
CA TYR A 124 3.12 0.47 19.82
C TYR A 124 2.19 0.40 21.02
N ALA A 125 1.10 1.15 20.93
CA ALA A 125 -0.01 1.11 21.86
C ALA A 125 -1.18 0.39 21.20
N TYR A 126 -1.77 -0.58 21.89
CA TYR A 126 -2.82 -1.44 21.38
C TYR A 126 -3.98 -1.53 22.37
N CYS A 127 -5.22 -1.48 21.88
CA CYS A 127 -6.40 -1.77 22.69
C CYS A 127 -6.98 -3.12 22.29
N SER A 128 -6.96 -4.08 23.21
CA SER A 128 -7.46 -5.44 22.97
C SER A 128 -8.98 -5.54 22.85
N GLU A 129 -9.72 -4.55 23.38
CA GLU A 129 -11.17 -4.48 23.32
C GLU A 129 -11.65 -4.03 21.93
N SER A 130 -11.11 -2.93 21.41
CA SER A 130 -11.44 -2.42 20.06
C SER A 130 -10.61 -3.06 18.94
N LYS A 131 -9.62 -3.90 19.29
CA LYS A 131 -8.71 -4.56 18.34
C LYS A 131 -7.92 -3.59 17.46
N GLU A 132 -7.59 -2.41 17.97
CA GLU A 132 -6.93 -1.37 17.18
C GLU A 132 -5.54 -0.99 17.73
N ILE A 133 -4.66 -0.60 16.81
CA ILE A 133 -3.40 0.06 17.14
C ILE A 133 -3.71 1.55 17.32
N LEU A 134 -3.37 2.10 18.49
CA LEU A 134 -3.66 3.48 18.87
C LEU A 134 -2.56 4.45 18.45
N ALA A 135 -1.31 3.98 18.52
CA ALA A 135 -0.13 4.76 18.14
C ALA A 135 1.04 3.80 17.88
N VAL A 136 1.94 4.20 16.99
CA VAL A 136 3.22 3.52 16.75
C VAL A 136 4.32 4.55 16.64
N THR A 137 5.51 4.22 17.13
CA THR A 137 6.71 5.02 16.99
C THR A 137 7.88 4.11 16.63
N MET A 138 8.81 4.64 15.84
CA MET A 138 10.00 3.91 15.41
C MET A 138 11.24 4.77 15.62
N GLY A 139 12.25 4.25 16.31
CA GLY A 139 13.46 5.03 16.54
C GLY A 139 14.47 4.40 17.50
N LYS A 140 15.28 5.26 18.14
CA LYS A 140 16.19 4.84 19.21
C LYS A 140 15.38 4.48 20.47
N ARG A 141 15.91 3.60 21.32
CA ARG A 141 15.34 3.33 22.65
C ARG A 141 15.68 4.49 23.59
N ASN A 142 14.82 5.49 23.65
CA ASN A 142 14.91 6.59 24.59
C ASN A 142 13.55 6.87 25.23
N LYS A 143 13.57 7.33 26.48
CA LYS A 143 12.35 7.60 27.27
C LYS A 143 11.42 8.66 26.64
N SER A 144 11.94 9.50 25.76
CA SER A 144 11.21 10.55 25.05
C SER A 144 10.37 10.07 23.86
N GLY A 145 10.63 8.87 23.33
CA GLY A 145 9.98 8.33 22.14
C GLY A 145 8.64 7.64 22.35
N SER A 146 8.12 7.60 23.59
CA SER A 146 6.89 6.87 23.92
C SER A 146 5.68 7.32 23.07
N PRO A 147 4.90 6.38 22.50
CA PRO A 147 3.72 6.71 21.66
C PRO A 147 2.71 7.62 22.38
N LEU A 148 2.65 7.55 23.71
CA LEU A 148 1.72 8.35 24.54
C LEU A 148 2.08 9.85 24.58
N ARG A 149 3.34 10.24 24.34
CA ARG A 149 3.76 11.65 24.37
C ARG A 149 3.49 12.37 23.05
N GLN A 150 3.35 11.65 21.94
CA GLN A 150 3.13 12.26 20.62
C GLN A 150 1.67 12.67 20.40
N ASN A 151 0.72 12.01 21.09
CA ASN A 151 -0.71 12.37 21.05
C ASN A 151 -1.11 13.53 21.98
N GLN A 152 -0.18 14.06 22.80
CA GLN A 152 -0.44 15.22 23.67
C GLN A 152 -0.09 16.58 23.03
N ARG A 153 0.41 16.60 21.79
CA ARG A 153 0.78 17.85 21.07
C ARG A 153 -0.25 18.28 20.02
N LEU A 154 -1.43 17.69 20.01
CA LEU A 154 -2.52 18.01 19.08
C LEU A 154 -3.80 18.49 19.81
N THR A 155 -3.65 18.99 21.03
CA THR A 155 -4.69 19.75 21.75
C THR A 155 -4.27 21.19 21.90
#